data_AF-T0L125-F1
#
_entry.id   AF-T0L125-F1
#
_cell.length_a   1.000
_cell.length_b   1.000
_cell.length_c   1.000
_cell.angle_alpha   90.00
_cell.angle_beta   90.00
_cell.angle_gamma   90.00
#
_symmetry.space_group_name_H-M   'P 1'
#
loop_
_entity.id
_entity.type
_entity.pdbx_description
1 polymer ?
#
loop_
_entity_poly.entity_id
_entity_poly.type
_entity_poly.pdbx_seq_one_letter_code
_entity_poly.pdbx_strand_id
1 'polypeptide(L)'
;MNLNINFNPNYKPLKIQNLNTLKIIEKSKFSQKFNIFNIQETEIKSILKLPCKWKQVYKIQFKKILSYTPGDSISIIAPNTTQIVDELFRFLKLKDFNLIIEHTKFKYEGSLRDFFLNVFDFNSIPKKAFFYDIKKYSKYEKVIEYLCSKEGTRDYFRIDLNVLELLKIFKCKPSIYDLLMNCQIIRPRKYSLINKSENECEILVGIIKRKIFSDYFDENFLENIIQNLRITYNFLKDNENKLENNNTETIIYTKNECFNDHKKENLNIDINKEKSVLKYGHISSLIKADQFKKVSISLSENKLLRLGNSKNILCICTGTGIAPFISFLNNKKEDQFIKIIYGFRNIEDDLLTYVNFDHRNVEIIKILSCNKIYVTDYLLDNINEINQFISKDCQVYVCGRAEMEKKVFQIFCDNFKDIIEKKNIFLMIGVNL
;
A
#
# COMPACT_ATOMS: atom_id res chain seq x y z
N MET A 1 -12.69 -26.31 18.44
CA MET A 1 -13.76 -27.06 17.76
C MET A 1 -13.19 -27.85 16.57
N ASN A 2 -13.53 -29.12 16.35
CA ASN A 2 -13.16 -29.85 15.11
C ASN A 2 -14.09 -29.36 13.99
N LEU A 3 -13.67 -28.33 13.26
CA LEU A 3 -14.35 -27.83 12.06
C LEU A 3 -14.19 -28.86 10.93
N ASN A 4 -14.95 -29.95 10.98
CA ASN A 4 -14.96 -30.99 9.94
C ASN A 4 -15.56 -30.40 8.65
N ILE A 5 -14.73 -30.31 7.60
CA ILE A 5 -15.15 -29.98 6.24
C ILE A 5 -15.42 -31.32 5.53
N ASN A 6 -16.55 -31.96 5.83
CA ASN A 6 -16.99 -33.19 5.15
C ASN A 6 -17.68 -32.89 3.81
N PHE A 7 -17.15 -31.94 3.04
CA PHE A 7 -17.66 -31.60 1.72
C PHE A 7 -16.50 -31.73 0.72
N ASN A 8 -16.72 -32.41 -0.41
CA ASN A 8 -15.71 -32.59 -1.46
C ASN A 8 -16.08 -31.78 -2.73
N PRO A 9 -16.05 -30.45 -2.67
CA PRO A 9 -16.15 -29.65 -3.89
C PRO A 9 -14.92 -29.89 -4.76
N ASN A 10 -15.14 -30.34 -6.00
CA ASN A 10 -14.12 -30.32 -7.05
C ASN A 10 -13.99 -28.88 -7.59
N TYR A 11 -13.43 -27.97 -6.80
CA TYR A 11 -13.04 -26.66 -7.33
C TYR A 11 -11.92 -26.87 -8.35
N LYS A 12 -12.11 -26.41 -9.59
CA LYS A 12 -10.99 -26.31 -10.54
C LYS A 12 -10.10 -25.14 -10.06
N PRO A 13 -8.90 -25.39 -9.51
CA PRO A 13 -8.02 -24.29 -9.17
C PRO A 13 -7.77 -23.47 -10.44
N LEU A 14 -7.58 -22.16 -10.28
CA LEU A 14 -7.01 -21.37 -11.35
C LEU A 14 -5.74 -22.07 -11.84
N LYS A 15 -5.41 -21.99 -13.15
CA LYS A 15 -4.12 -22.50 -13.64
C LYS A 15 -3.00 -21.69 -12.96
N ILE A 16 -2.53 -22.19 -11.82
CA ILE A 16 -1.48 -21.60 -11.01
C ILE A 16 -0.19 -22.24 -11.51
N GLN A 17 0.51 -21.54 -12.40
CA GLN A 17 1.86 -21.92 -12.79
C GLN A 17 2.83 -21.11 -11.95
N ASN A 18 3.69 -21.80 -11.18
CA ASN A 18 4.81 -21.15 -10.54
C ASN A 18 5.92 -20.97 -11.58
N LEU A 19 6.10 -19.73 -12.03
CA LEU A 19 7.15 -19.37 -13.01
C LEU A 19 8.48 -19.04 -12.32
N ASN A 20 8.53 -19.05 -10.98
CA ASN A 20 9.75 -18.76 -10.26
C ASN A 20 10.62 -20.02 -10.20
N THR A 21 11.92 -19.83 -10.36
CA THR A 21 12.95 -20.80 -9.96
C THR A 21 13.62 -20.31 -8.68
N LEU A 22 14.04 -21.28 -7.86
CA LEU A 22 14.71 -21.04 -6.58
C LEU A 22 15.84 -22.06 -6.40
N LYS A 23 17.04 -21.55 -6.18
CA LYS A 23 18.19 -22.33 -5.71
C LYS A 23 18.62 -21.80 -4.35
N ILE A 24 18.82 -22.72 -3.39
CA ILE A 24 19.33 -22.41 -2.06
C ILE A 24 20.64 -23.18 -1.88
N ILE A 25 21.69 -22.47 -1.47
CA ILE A 25 23.01 -23.07 -1.18
C ILE A 25 23.42 -22.65 0.22
N GLU A 26 23.64 -23.61 1.13
CA GLU A 26 24.17 -23.32 2.47
C GLU A 26 25.70 -23.05 2.39
N LYS A 27 26.18 -22.06 3.16
CA LYS A 27 27.59 -21.64 3.17
C LYS A 27 28.17 -21.60 4.58
N SER A 28 29.46 -21.95 4.70
CA SER A 28 30.19 -21.96 5.98
C SER A 28 30.97 -20.67 6.30
N LYS A 29 31.32 -19.84 5.31
CA LYS A 29 32.06 -18.56 5.49
C LYS A 29 31.55 -17.47 4.53
N PHE A 30 31.66 -16.21 4.95
CA PHE A 30 30.95 -15.07 4.35
C PHE A 30 31.88 -14.00 3.77
N SER A 31 31.46 -13.35 2.68
CA SER A 31 31.88 -12.00 2.30
C SER A 31 30.61 -11.16 2.05
N GLN A 32 30.41 -10.10 2.84
CA GLN A 32 29.18 -9.34 2.83
C GLN A 32 29.09 -8.49 1.56
N LYS A 33 28.21 -8.85 0.63
CA LYS A 33 27.79 -7.94 -0.43
C LYS A 33 26.31 -8.11 -0.74
N PHE A 34 25.57 -7.02 -0.58
CA PHE A 34 24.24 -6.93 -1.12
C PHE A 34 23.88 -5.55 -1.62
N ASN A 35 23.32 -5.49 -2.83
CA ASN A 35 22.68 -4.32 -3.42
C ASN A 35 21.56 -4.83 -4.35
N ILE A 36 20.39 -5.25 -3.82
CA ILE A 36 19.18 -5.35 -4.67
C ILE A 36 18.79 -3.96 -5.17
N PHE A 37 19.01 -2.94 -4.35
CA PHE A 37 18.74 -1.55 -4.68
C PHE A 37 20.05 -0.76 -4.54
N ASN A 38 20.18 0.36 -5.24
CA ASN A 38 21.29 1.30 -5.06
C ASN A 38 21.09 2.05 -3.73
N ILE A 39 21.31 1.34 -2.62
CA ILE A 39 21.01 1.77 -1.26
C ILE A 39 22.19 2.54 -0.71
N GLN A 40 21.89 3.61 0.00
CA GLN A 40 22.84 4.35 0.81
C GLN A 40 22.32 4.38 2.23
N GLU A 41 23.19 4.13 3.21
CA GLU A 41 22.85 4.37 4.60
C GLU A 41 22.93 5.87 4.91
N THR A 42 22.00 6.35 5.73
CA THR A 42 22.06 7.70 6.30
C THR A 42 21.55 7.73 7.72
N GLU A 43 21.94 8.76 8.46
CA GLU A 43 21.44 9.05 9.80
C GLU A 43 20.22 9.96 9.76
N ILE A 44 19.28 9.71 10.67
CA ILE A 44 18.17 10.61 10.90
C ILE A 44 18.65 11.75 11.80
N LYS A 45 18.46 12.99 11.35
CA LYS A 45 18.79 14.20 12.09
C LYS A 45 17.68 14.55 13.08
N SER A 46 16.42 14.49 12.65
CA SER A 46 15.27 14.78 13.51
C SER A 46 14.01 14.08 13.03
N ILE A 47 13.13 13.76 13.99
CA ILE A 47 11.78 13.25 13.76
C ILE A 47 10.83 14.15 14.56
N LEU A 48 10.05 14.97 13.88
CA LEU A 48 9.08 15.87 14.49
C LEU A 48 7.67 15.37 14.24
N LYS A 49 6.92 15.07 15.30
CA LYS A 49 5.49 14.79 15.20
C LYS A 49 4.73 16.11 15.00
N LEU A 50 4.02 16.23 13.89
CA LEU A 50 3.18 17.39 13.60
C LEU A 50 1.85 17.30 14.38
N PRO A 51 1.28 18.42 14.82
CA PRO A 51 0.07 18.44 15.65
C PRO A 51 -1.23 18.21 14.84
N CYS A 52 -1.16 17.38 13.80
CA CYS A 52 -2.30 17.04 12.96
C CYS A 52 -3.35 16.22 13.72
N LYS A 53 -4.63 16.57 13.54
CA LYS A 53 -5.77 16.00 14.24
C LYS A 53 -6.30 14.74 13.57
N TRP A 54 -6.35 14.73 12.24
CA TRP A 54 -6.98 13.64 11.48
C TRP A 54 -6.06 12.44 11.30
N LYS A 55 -4.84 12.66 10.80
CA LYS A 55 -3.83 11.62 10.58
C LYS A 55 -2.56 12.05 11.30
N GLN A 56 -1.89 11.11 11.97
CA GLN A 56 -0.58 11.42 12.55
C GLN A 56 0.42 11.59 11.42
N VAL A 57 1.03 12.77 11.32
CA VAL A 57 2.05 13.09 10.33
C VAL A 57 3.35 13.42 11.06
N TYR A 58 4.45 12.93 10.52
CA TYR A 58 5.79 13.20 11.01
C TYR A 58 6.60 13.88 9.93
N LYS A 59 7.39 14.86 10.32
CA LYS A 59 8.42 15.48 9.49
C LYS A 59 9.75 14.85 9.86
N ILE A 60 10.46 14.29 8.88
CA ILE A 60 11.72 13.59 9.09
C ILE A 60 12.80 14.27 8.28
N GLN A 61 13.91 14.61 8.95
CA GLN A 61 15.10 15.19 8.33
C GLN A 61 16.25 14.20 8.42
N PHE A 62 17.00 14.03 7.34
CA PHE A 62 18.15 13.14 7.26
C PHE A 62 19.44 13.96 7.19
N LYS A 63 20.56 13.43 7.69
CA LYS A 63 21.90 14.05 7.53
C LYS A 63 22.47 13.89 6.11
N LYS A 64 21.64 13.52 5.13
CA LYS A 64 22.04 13.32 3.73
C LYS A 64 21.59 14.51 2.91
N ILE A 65 22.46 14.96 2.02
CA ILE A 65 22.12 15.85 0.89
C ILE A 65 22.11 14.98 -0.37
N LEU A 66 21.05 15.09 -1.16
CA LEU A 66 20.92 14.40 -2.45
C LEU A 66 20.69 15.44 -3.53
N SER A 67 21.45 15.37 -4.62
CA SER A 67 21.08 16.07 -5.84
C SER A 67 19.85 15.39 -6.43
N TYR A 68 18.76 16.13 -6.57
CA TYR A 68 17.47 15.61 -7.00
C TYR A 68 16.71 16.66 -7.82
N THR A 69 15.78 16.20 -8.65
CA THR A 69 14.91 17.10 -9.41
C THR A 69 13.56 17.23 -8.70
N PRO A 70 13.02 18.44 -8.52
CA PRO A 70 11.78 18.67 -7.78
C PRO A 70 10.66 17.72 -8.22
N GLY A 71 10.04 17.08 -7.22
CA GLY A 71 9.07 15.98 -7.38
C GLY A 71 9.65 14.57 -7.24
N ASP A 72 10.98 14.42 -7.14
CA ASP A 72 11.61 13.15 -6.70
C ASP A 72 11.20 12.75 -5.30
N SER A 73 11.42 11.47 -5.01
CA SER A 73 11.17 10.88 -3.72
C SER A 73 12.41 10.18 -3.19
N ILE A 74 12.52 10.08 -1.87
CA ILE A 74 13.37 9.07 -1.23
C ILE A 74 12.56 7.78 -1.06
N SER A 75 13.16 6.68 -1.48
CA SER A 75 12.72 5.33 -1.13
C SER A 75 13.40 4.90 0.17
N ILE A 76 12.61 4.56 1.18
CA ILE A 76 13.10 4.03 2.46
C ILE A 76 12.77 2.54 2.51
N ILE A 77 13.78 1.72 2.82
CA ILE A 77 13.59 0.29 3.08
C ILE A 77 13.49 0.12 4.59
N ALA A 78 12.34 -0.39 5.02
CA ALA A 78 12.06 -0.62 6.43
C ALA A 78 12.09 -2.12 6.71
N PRO A 79 12.97 -2.60 7.61
CA PRO A 79 12.98 -3.99 8.00
C PRO A 79 11.68 -4.42 8.68
N ASN A 80 11.50 -5.72 8.81
CA ASN A 80 10.57 -6.30 9.76
C ASN A 80 11.05 -6.06 11.20
N THR A 81 10.15 -6.28 12.15
CA THR A 81 10.53 -6.24 13.56
C THR A 81 11.26 -7.54 13.94
N THR A 82 12.16 -7.48 14.92
CA THR A 82 12.83 -8.70 15.40
C THR A 82 11.82 -9.68 16.00
N GLN A 83 10.75 -9.17 16.62
CA GLN A 83 9.71 -9.98 17.24
C GLN A 83 9.01 -10.90 16.23
N ILE A 84 8.61 -10.40 15.05
CA ILE A 84 7.93 -11.27 14.05
C ILE A 84 8.89 -12.30 13.46
N VAL A 85 10.16 -11.96 13.30
CA VAL A 85 11.19 -12.89 12.83
C VAL A 85 11.44 -13.99 13.87
N ASP A 86 11.65 -13.62 15.14
CA ASP A 86 11.89 -14.57 16.22
C ASP A 86 10.68 -15.50 16.42
N GLU A 87 9.47 -14.96 16.25
CA GLU A 87 8.24 -15.75 16.33
C GLU A 87 8.09 -16.73 15.15
N LEU A 88 8.45 -16.32 13.93
CA LEU A 88 8.51 -17.23 12.77
C LEU A 88 9.51 -18.37 13.02
N PHE A 89 10.72 -18.05 13.50
CA PHE A 89 11.74 -19.04 13.81
C PHE A 89 11.25 -20.05 14.85
N ARG A 90 10.58 -19.58 15.91
CA ARG A 90 9.98 -20.44 16.93
C ARG A 90 8.87 -21.32 16.36
N PHE A 91 7.97 -20.74 15.57
CA PHE A 91 6.80 -21.44 15.02
C PHE A 91 7.20 -22.56 14.05
N LEU A 92 8.16 -22.28 13.17
CA LEU A 92 8.69 -23.22 12.17
C LEU A 92 9.89 -24.05 12.68
N LYS A 93 10.34 -23.82 13.92
CA LYS A 93 11.51 -24.48 14.54
C LYS A 93 12.79 -24.35 13.69
N LEU A 94 13.03 -23.15 13.18
CA LEU A 94 14.16 -22.84 12.31
C LEU A 94 15.45 -22.63 13.11
N LYS A 95 16.58 -22.95 12.49
CA LYS A 95 17.92 -22.53 12.92
C LYS A 95 18.44 -21.50 11.93
N ASP A 96 19.23 -20.54 12.41
CA ASP A 96 19.89 -19.59 11.53
C ASP A 96 21.12 -20.24 10.89
N PHE A 97 21.32 -19.98 9.60
CA PHE A 97 22.45 -20.45 8.81
C PHE A 97 22.66 -19.50 7.63
N ASN A 98 23.87 -19.51 7.07
CA ASN A 98 24.17 -18.68 5.91
C ASN A 98 23.74 -19.39 4.63
N LEU A 99 23.10 -18.66 3.73
CA LEU A 99 22.65 -19.17 2.45
C LEU A 99 22.82 -18.18 1.32
N ILE A 100 22.97 -18.73 0.12
CA ILE A 100 22.73 -18.03 -1.14
C ILE A 100 21.34 -18.41 -1.63
N ILE A 101 20.52 -17.41 -1.92
CA ILE A 101 19.26 -17.55 -2.63
C ILE A 101 19.47 -17.01 -4.04
N GLU A 102 19.30 -17.86 -5.04
CA GLU A 102 19.12 -17.41 -6.41
C GLU A 102 17.66 -17.60 -6.79
N HIS A 103 16.92 -16.48 -6.75
CA HIS A 103 15.52 -16.42 -7.13
C HIS A 103 15.39 -15.62 -8.44
N THR A 104 14.39 -15.94 -9.26
CA THR A 104 14.16 -15.26 -10.56
C THR A 104 14.13 -13.72 -10.49
N LYS A 105 13.75 -13.16 -9.33
CA LYS A 105 13.59 -11.71 -9.13
C LYS A 105 14.70 -11.06 -8.32
N PHE A 106 15.50 -11.86 -7.62
CA PHE A 106 16.53 -11.35 -6.74
C PHE A 106 17.56 -12.44 -6.45
N LYS A 107 18.78 -12.01 -6.18
CA LYS A 107 19.75 -12.85 -5.47
C LYS A 107 19.78 -12.41 -4.02
N TYR A 108 20.25 -13.25 -3.12
CA TYR A 108 20.55 -12.90 -1.72
C TYR A 108 21.70 -13.77 -1.24
N GLU A 109 22.61 -13.18 -0.47
CA GLU A 109 23.69 -13.88 0.21
C GLU A 109 23.77 -13.30 1.63
N GLY A 110 23.52 -14.14 2.64
CA GLY A 110 23.44 -13.71 4.04
C GLY A 110 22.87 -14.80 4.93
N SER A 111 22.53 -14.45 6.17
CA SER A 111 21.90 -15.39 7.10
C SER A 111 20.40 -15.49 6.83
N LEU A 112 19.80 -16.64 7.15
CA LEU A 112 18.36 -16.83 7.01
C LEU A 112 17.59 -15.81 7.85
N ARG A 113 18.09 -15.50 9.05
CA ARG A 113 17.46 -14.52 9.93
C ARG A 113 17.52 -13.12 9.34
N ASP A 114 18.65 -12.73 8.76
CA ASP A 114 18.81 -11.44 8.10
C ASP A 114 17.91 -11.32 6.86
N PHE A 115 17.75 -12.39 6.09
CA PHE A 115 16.79 -12.43 4.98
C PHE A 115 15.35 -12.14 5.46
N PHE A 116 14.90 -12.81 6.52
CA PHE A 116 13.57 -12.55 7.08
C PHE A 116 13.45 -11.17 7.70
N LEU A 117 14.54 -10.60 8.21
CA LEU A 117 14.52 -9.25 8.78
C LEU A 117 14.43 -8.17 7.70
N ASN A 118 15.26 -8.27 6.66
CA ASN A 118 15.53 -7.16 5.75
C ASN A 118 14.98 -7.35 4.33
N VAL A 119 14.62 -8.57 3.94
CA VAL A 119 14.23 -8.89 2.56
C VAL A 119 12.82 -9.43 2.46
N PHE A 120 12.39 -10.35 3.32
CA PHE A 120 11.08 -10.99 3.23
C PHE A 120 9.92 -10.05 3.61
N ASP A 121 8.86 -9.98 2.80
CA ASP A 121 7.66 -9.19 3.11
C ASP A 121 6.61 -10.05 3.83
N PHE A 122 6.47 -9.83 5.14
CA PHE A 122 5.42 -10.47 5.94
C PHE A 122 4.04 -9.85 5.75
N ASN A 123 3.94 -8.59 5.34
CA ASN A 123 2.71 -7.81 5.45
C ASN A 123 1.84 -7.88 4.20
N SER A 124 2.43 -8.09 3.03
CA SER A 124 1.68 -8.24 1.79
C SER A 124 0.91 -9.57 1.76
N ILE A 125 -0.34 -9.54 1.30
CA ILE A 125 -1.15 -10.75 1.08
C ILE A 125 -0.37 -11.69 0.16
N PRO A 126 -0.03 -12.93 0.58
CA PRO A 126 0.70 -13.88 -0.25
C PRO A 126 -0.07 -14.19 -1.53
N LYS A 127 0.64 -14.44 -2.63
CA LYS A 127 -0.02 -14.79 -3.89
C LYS A 127 -0.73 -16.13 -3.78
N LYS A 128 -1.78 -16.36 -4.56
CA LYS A 128 -2.47 -17.67 -4.65
C LYS A 128 -1.51 -18.86 -4.90
N ALA A 129 -0.39 -18.65 -5.59
CA ALA A 129 0.64 -19.69 -5.76
C ALA A 129 1.26 -20.15 -4.43
N PHE A 130 1.51 -19.21 -3.50
CA PHE A 130 1.95 -19.57 -2.14
C PHE A 130 0.92 -20.42 -1.42
N PHE A 131 -0.36 -19.99 -1.44
CA PHE A 131 -1.47 -20.76 -0.86
C PHE A 131 -1.53 -22.17 -1.42
N TYR A 132 -1.43 -22.32 -2.74
CA TYR A 132 -1.43 -23.62 -3.42
C TYR A 132 -0.27 -24.51 -2.96
N ASP A 133 0.95 -23.97 -2.86
CA ASP A 133 2.14 -24.74 -2.45
C ASP A 133 2.08 -25.15 -0.97
N ILE A 134 1.49 -24.31 -0.10
CA ILE A 134 1.40 -24.62 1.32
C ILE A 134 0.21 -25.51 1.70
N LYS A 135 -0.77 -25.71 0.81
CA LYS A 135 -2.02 -26.44 1.11
C LYS A 135 -1.75 -27.85 1.65
N LYS A 136 -0.72 -28.52 1.12
CA LYS A 136 -0.28 -29.88 1.50
C LYS A 136 0.20 -29.99 2.95
N TYR A 137 0.51 -28.87 3.59
CA TYR A 137 0.94 -28.80 4.99
C TYR A 137 -0.19 -28.39 5.95
N SER A 138 -1.40 -28.13 5.45
CA SER A 138 -2.52 -27.61 6.21
C SER A 138 -3.63 -28.64 6.34
N LYS A 139 -4.29 -28.70 7.50
CA LYS A 139 -5.54 -29.47 7.68
C LYS A 139 -6.76 -28.79 7.04
N TYR A 140 -6.61 -27.56 6.55
CA TYR A 140 -7.65 -26.76 5.91
C TYR A 140 -7.44 -26.68 4.40
N GLU A 141 -6.93 -27.75 3.79
CA GLU A 141 -6.64 -27.83 2.35
C GLU A 141 -7.82 -27.33 1.50
N LYS A 142 -9.05 -27.79 1.79
CA LYS A 142 -10.26 -27.37 1.05
C LYS A 142 -10.56 -25.88 1.14
N VAL A 143 -10.28 -25.24 2.27
CA VAL A 143 -10.43 -23.79 2.43
C VAL A 143 -9.40 -23.07 1.55
N ILE A 144 -8.17 -23.57 1.55
CA ILE A 144 -7.09 -23.01 0.73
C ILE A 144 -7.39 -23.19 -0.76
N GLU A 145 -7.92 -24.34 -1.18
CA GLU A 145 -8.37 -24.59 -2.55
C GLU A 145 -9.44 -23.60 -3.00
N TYR A 146 -10.43 -23.33 -2.15
CA TYR A 146 -11.46 -22.30 -2.39
C TYR A 146 -10.84 -20.91 -2.57
N LEU A 147 -9.95 -20.48 -1.66
CA LEU A 147 -9.28 -19.18 -1.79
C LEU A 147 -8.47 -19.08 -3.09
N CYS A 148 -7.95 -20.21 -3.58
CA CYS A 148 -7.25 -20.32 -4.86
C CYS A 148 -8.17 -20.39 -6.09
N SER A 149 -9.48 -20.59 -5.93
CA SER A 149 -10.44 -20.73 -7.01
C SER A 149 -10.95 -19.37 -7.52
N LYS A 150 -11.82 -19.38 -8.55
CA LYS A 150 -12.50 -18.17 -9.03
C LYS A 150 -13.48 -17.65 -7.97
N GLU A 151 -14.26 -18.57 -7.42
CA GLU A 151 -15.33 -18.35 -6.44
C GLU A 151 -14.79 -17.73 -5.15
N GLY A 152 -13.63 -18.17 -4.65
CA GLY A 152 -13.02 -17.60 -3.43
C GLY A 152 -12.17 -16.35 -3.65
N THR A 153 -12.14 -15.78 -4.86
CA THR A 153 -11.31 -14.60 -5.16
C THR A 153 -11.67 -13.39 -4.29
N ARG A 154 -12.97 -13.17 -4.05
CA ARG A 154 -13.43 -12.06 -3.20
C ARG A 154 -12.92 -12.22 -1.76
N ASP A 155 -13.02 -13.43 -1.21
CA ASP A 155 -12.60 -13.71 0.16
C ASP A 155 -11.07 -13.72 0.30
N TYR A 156 -10.35 -14.16 -0.73
CA TYR A 156 -8.89 -14.01 -0.82
C TYR A 156 -8.45 -12.54 -0.70
N PHE A 157 -9.12 -11.60 -1.37
CA PHE A 157 -8.78 -10.17 -1.27
C PHE A 157 -9.22 -9.51 0.04
N ARG A 158 -10.04 -10.18 0.85
CA ARG A 158 -10.42 -9.73 2.20
C ARG A 158 -9.43 -10.16 3.27
N ILE A 159 -8.45 -11.00 2.93
CA ILE A 159 -7.36 -11.39 3.84
C ILE A 159 -6.55 -10.15 4.21
N ASP A 160 -6.51 -9.79 5.49
CA ASP A 160 -5.64 -8.71 6.03
C ASP A 160 -4.57 -9.24 7.01
N LEU A 161 -4.29 -10.54 6.90
CA LEU A 161 -3.36 -11.29 7.73
C LEU A 161 -1.92 -11.16 7.19
N ASN A 162 -0.96 -11.06 8.08
CA ASN A 162 0.46 -11.23 7.74
C ASN A 162 0.78 -12.71 7.48
N VAL A 163 1.93 -13.00 6.86
CA VAL A 163 2.34 -14.38 6.53
C VAL A 163 2.35 -15.30 7.75
N LEU A 164 2.88 -14.85 8.88
CA LEU A 164 2.96 -15.68 10.10
C LEU A 164 1.58 -15.97 10.68
N GLU A 165 0.69 -14.97 10.70
CA GLU A 165 -0.72 -15.12 11.10
C GLU A 165 -1.43 -16.14 10.19
N LEU A 166 -1.23 -16.04 8.87
CA LEU A 166 -1.76 -17.01 7.90
C LEU A 166 -1.28 -18.44 8.19
N LEU A 167 0.02 -18.61 8.41
CA LEU A 167 0.59 -19.92 8.72
C LEU A 167 0.00 -20.51 10.01
N LYS A 168 -0.24 -19.68 11.04
CA LYS A 168 -0.88 -20.11 12.29
C LYS A 168 -2.34 -20.49 12.11
N ILE A 169 -3.13 -19.62 11.47
CA ILE A 169 -4.57 -19.83 11.21
C ILE A 169 -4.78 -21.11 10.39
N PHE A 170 -4.00 -21.30 9.33
CA PHE A 170 -4.06 -22.51 8.52
C PHE A 170 -3.31 -23.71 9.14
N LYS A 171 -2.76 -23.57 10.35
CA LYS A 171 -1.98 -24.59 11.08
C LYS A 171 -0.93 -25.26 10.19
N CYS A 172 -0.25 -24.44 9.40
CA CYS A 172 0.60 -24.84 8.31
C CYS A 172 2.08 -24.59 8.64
N LYS A 173 2.92 -25.62 8.49
CA LYS A 173 4.37 -25.53 8.70
C LYS A 173 5.11 -25.93 7.43
N PRO A 174 5.24 -25.02 6.45
CA PRO A 174 5.90 -25.32 5.18
C PRO A 174 7.41 -25.51 5.37
N SER A 175 8.05 -26.16 4.39
CA SER A 175 9.50 -26.16 4.32
C SER A 175 10.03 -24.76 4.03
N ILE A 176 11.32 -24.50 4.34
CA ILE A 176 11.97 -23.24 3.93
C ILE A 176 11.91 -23.04 2.43
N TYR A 177 12.02 -24.13 1.65
CA TYR A 177 11.96 -24.04 0.19
C TYR A 177 10.61 -23.53 -0.31
N ASP A 178 9.49 -24.11 0.15
CA ASP A 178 8.15 -23.66 -0.26
C ASP A 178 7.86 -22.23 0.24
N LEU A 179 8.38 -21.87 1.42
CA LEU A 179 8.24 -20.52 1.96
C LEU A 179 8.95 -19.46 1.10
N LEU A 180 10.15 -19.78 0.62
CA LEU A 180 10.97 -18.88 -0.18
C LEU A 180 10.55 -18.85 -1.66
N MET A 181 10.01 -19.95 -2.20
CA MET A 181 9.67 -20.07 -3.63
C MET A 181 8.64 -19.02 -4.08
N ASN A 182 7.67 -18.72 -3.23
CA ASN A 182 6.62 -17.72 -3.51
C ASN A 182 6.70 -16.49 -2.60
N CYS A 183 7.85 -16.27 -1.96
CA CYS A 183 8.01 -15.13 -1.08
C CYS A 183 7.82 -13.80 -1.84
N GLN A 184 7.33 -12.81 -1.11
CA GLN A 184 7.39 -11.43 -1.55
C GLN A 184 8.58 -10.76 -0.87
N ILE A 185 9.16 -9.77 -1.56
CA ILE A 185 10.26 -8.98 -1.00
C ILE A 185 9.74 -7.62 -0.54
N ILE A 186 10.33 -7.11 0.55
CA ILE A 186 10.06 -5.77 1.08
C ILE A 186 10.31 -4.76 -0.03
N ARG A 187 9.25 -4.03 -0.39
CA ARG A 187 9.37 -2.92 -1.35
C ARG A 187 9.82 -1.66 -0.63
N PRO A 188 10.72 -0.86 -1.22
CA PRO A 188 11.00 0.47 -0.69
C PRO A 188 9.74 1.35 -0.70
N ARG A 189 9.54 2.14 0.36
CA ARG A 189 8.40 3.08 0.47
C ARG A 189 8.88 4.46 0.06
N LYS A 190 8.21 5.04 -0.93
CA LYS A 190 8.56 6.34 -1.52
C LYS A 190 7.92 7.48 -0.73
N TYR A 191 8.69 8.53 -0.48
CA TYR A 191 8.26 9.77 0.12
C TYR A 191 8.85 10.95 -0.65
N SER A 192 8.02 11.88 -1.10
CA SER A 192 8.48 13.07 -1.82
C SER A 192 9.42 13.90 -0.95
N LEU A 193 10.54 14.32 -1.54
CA LEU A 193 11.45 15.29 -0.95
C LEU A 193 10.74 16.65 -0.87
N ILE A 194 10.95 17.40 0.21
CA ILE A 194 10.32 18.72 0.38
C ILE A 194 11.32 19.88 0.50
N ASN A 195 12.61 19.58 0.71
CA ASN A 195 13.67 20.57 0.93
C ASN A 195 14.16 21.22 -0.38
N LYS A 196 14.95 22.30 -0.30
CA LYS A 196 15.75 22.75 -1.45
C LYS A 196 16.81 21.70 -1.79
N SER A 197 17.12 21.46 -3.07
CA SER A 197 18.05 20.41 -3.53
C SER A 197 19.44 20.45 -2.90
N GLU A 198 19.91 21.63 -2.51
CA GLU A 198 21.22 21.85 -1.85
C GLU A 198 21.19 21.54 -0.34
N ASN A 199 20.00 21.37 0.23
CA ASN A 199 19.83 21.15 1.66
C ASN A 199 19.73 19.67 2.01
N GLU A 200 19.88 19.39 3.30
CA GLU A 200 19.58 18.07 3.87
C GLU A 200 18.16 17.61 3.51
N CYS A 201 18.03 16.33 3.20
CA CYS A 201 16.78 15.73 2.77
C CYS A 201 15.73 15.80 3.88
N GLU A 202 14.52 16.21 3.49
CA GLU A 202 13.37 16.31 4.37
C GLU A 202 12.15 15.69 3.69
N ILE A 203 11.32 14.97 4.46
CA ILE A 203 10.10 14.34 4.00
C ILE A 203 8.95 14.48 5.00
N LEU A 204 7.73 14.30 4.51
CA LEU A 204 6.52 14.15 5.32
C LEU A 204 6.01 12.70 5.27
N VAL A 205 5.81 12.11 6.45
CA VAL A 205 5.34 10.73 6.60
C VAL A 205 4.00 10.71 7.34
N GLY A 206 2.93 10.39 6.62
CA GLY A 206 1.65 10.06 7.23
C GLY A 206 1.66 8.64 7.79
N ILE A 207 1.39 8.46 9.08
CA ILE A 207 1.29 7.15 9.71
C ILE A 207 0.10 6.38 9.15
N ILE A 208 0.39 5.20 8.64
CA ILE A 208 -0.62 4.24 8.19
C ILE A 208 -0.84 3.28 9.35
N LYS A 209 -2.05 3.30 9.90
CA LYS A 209 -2.50 2.34 10.91
C LYS A 209 -3.85 1.78 10.49
N ARG A 210 -4.01 0.47 10.66
CA ARG A 210 -5.28 -0.23 10.51
C ARG A 210 -5.71 -0.74 11.88
N LYS A 211 -6.97 -0.54 12.22
CA LYS A 211 -7.57 -1.24 13.36
C LYS A 211 -7.89 -2.65 12.92
N ILE A 212 -7.40 -3.59 13.69
CA ILE A 212 -7.66 -5.01 13.55
C ILE A 212 -8.36 -5.43 14.84
N PHE A 213 -9.47 -6.13 14.74
CA PHE A 213 -10.17 -6.63 15.92
C PHE A 213 -9.47 -7.93 16.36
N SER A 214 -8.87 -7.97 17.57
CA SER A 214 -8.07 -9.14 18.01
C SER A 214 -8.91 -10.39 18.19
N ASP A 215 -10.20 -10.21 18.50
CA ASP A 215 -11.12 -11.32 18.78
C ASP A 215 -11.64 -11.96 17.48
N TYR A 216 -11.22 -11.43 16.31
CA TYR A 216 -11.50 -11.99 14.98
C TYR A 216 -10.42 -12.97 14.48
N PHE A 217 -9.32 -13.16 15.21
CA PHE A 217 -8.08 -13.69 14.62
C PHE A 217 -7.83 -15.19 14.70
N ASP A 218 -8.73 -16.03 15.22
CA ASP A 218 -8.49 -17.48 15.16
C ASP A 218 -9.69 -18.32 14.70
N GLU A 219 -10.91 -18.08 15.22
CA GLU A 219 -12.06 -18.94 14.88
C GLU A 219 -13.03 -18.26 13.90
N ASN A 220 -13.49 -17.04 14.18
CA ASN A 220 -14.50 -16.35 13.34
C ASN A 220 -14.06 -16.09 11.88
N PHE A 221 -12.80 -15.73 11.63
CA PHE A 221 -12.32 -15.51 10.26
C PHE A 221 -12.38 -16.81 9.42
N LEU A 222 -11.86 -17.89 9.98
CA LEU A 222 -11.84 -19.18 9.30
C LEU A 222 -13.25 -19.77 9.19
N GLU A 223 -14.09 -19.59 10.22
CA GLU A 223 -15.50 -19.97 10.21
C GLU A 223 -16.29 -19.21 9.14
N ASN A 224 -16.09 -17.91 9.00
CA ASN A 224 -16.72 -17.12 7.93
C ASN A 224 -16.33 -17.63 6.54
N ILE A 225 -15.05 -17.95 6.31
CA ILE A 225 -14.62 -18.52 5.03
C ILE A 225 -15.23 -19.93 4.83
N ILE A 226 -15.25 -20.75 5.87
CA ILE A 226 -15.87 -22.09 5.81
C ILE A 226 -17.38 -21.98 5.53
N GLN A 227 -18.06 -20.99 6.11
CA GLN A 227 -19.48 -20.73 5.87
C GLN A 227 -19.71 -20.30 4.41
N ASN A 228 -18.91 -19.38 3.88
CA ASN A 228 -18.98 -18.97 2.47
C ASN A 228 -18.71 -20.14 1.53
N LEU A 229 -17.72 -20.98 1.86
CA LEU A 229 -17.42 -22.22 1.14
C LEU A 229 -18.62 -23.18 1.14
N ARG A 230 -19.29 -23.37 2.29
CA ARG A 230 -20.52 -24.20 2.39
C ARG A 230 -21.65 -23.65 1.54
N ILE A 231 -21.90 -22.33 1.59
CA ILE A 231 -22.93 -21.66 0.77
C ILE A 231 -22.62 -21.88 -0.72
N THR A 232 -21.37 -21.66 -1.12
CA THR A 232 -20.93 -21.85 -2.52
C THR A 232 -21.08 -23.30 -2.96
N TYR A 233 -20.72 -24.25 -2.11
CA TYR A 233 -20.86 -25.68 -2.40
C TYR A 233 -22.31 -26.10 -2.61
N ASN A 234 -23.21 -25.69 -1.71
CA ASN A 234 -24.64 -25.99 -1.83
C ASN A 234 -25.23 -25.40 -3.11
N PHE A 235 -24.89 -24.14 -3.43
CA PHE A 235 -25.32 -23.51 -4.68
C PHE A 235 -24.86 -24.27 -5.93
N LEU A 236 -23.61 -24.74 -5.97
CA LEU A 236 -23.09 -25.51 -7.11
C LEU A 236 -23.80 -26.86 -7.24
N LYS A 237 -23.99 -27.57 -6.12
CA LYS A 237 -24.70 -28.87 -6.08
C LYS A 237 -26.16 -28.75 -6.53
N ASP A 238 -26.86 -27.70 -6.11
CA ASP A 238 -28.24 -27.44 -6.52
C ASP A 238 -28.37 -27.16 -8.03
N ASN A 239 -27.34 -26.58 -8.65
CA ASN A 239 -27.32 -26.33 -10.09
C ASN A 239 -26.95 -27.59 -10.90
N GLU A 240 -26.04 -28.45 -10.40
CA GLU A 240 -25.74 -29.75 -11.03
C GLU A 240 -26.99 -30.66 -11.05
N ASN A 241 -27.73 -30.73 -9.93
CA ASN A 241 -28.96 -31.52 -9.84
C ASN A 241 -30.11 -30.99 -10.74
N LYS A 242 -30.07 -29.70 -11.13
CA LYS A 242 -31.02 -29.11 -12.09
C LYS A 242 -30.66 -29.43 -13.54
N LEU A 243 -29.38 -29.58 -13.86
CA LEU A 243 -28.89 -29.93 -15.19
C LEU A 243 -29.16 -31.40 -15.54
N GLU A 244 -29.27 -32.29 -14.56
CA GLU A 244 -29.65 -33.70 -14.81
C GLU A 244 -31.15 -33.91 -15.06
N ASN A 245 -32.00 -32.92 -14.75
CA ASN A 245 -33.46 -33.09 -14.79
C ASN A 245 -34.19 -32.29 -15.88
N ASN A 246 -33.53 -31.51 -16.74
CA ASN A 246 -34.21 -30.83 -17.86
C ASN A 246 -33.28 -30.57 -19.05
N ASN A 247 -33.58 -31.19 -20.20
CA ASN A 247 -33.14 -30.72 -21.52
C ASN A 247 -33.91 -29.46 -21.89
N THR A 248 -33.46 -28.27 -21.47
CA THR A 248 -33.80 -27.00 -22.14
C THR A 248 -32.86 -25.86 -21.70
N GLU A 249 -32.27 -25.22 -22.71
CA GLU A 249 -31.77 -23.85 -22.78
C GLU A 249 -30.94 -23.27 -21.62
N THR A 250 -29.65 -23.15 -21.88
CA THR A 250 -28.67 -22.39 -21.10
C THR A 250 -29.01 -20.89 -21.10
N ILE A 251 -29.83 -20.45 -20.14
CA ILE A 251 -29.91 -19.02 -19.79
C ILE A 251 -28.71 -18.70 -18.89
N ILE A 252 -27.70 -18.05 -19.46
CA ILE A 252 -26.60 -17.45 -18.70
C ILE A 252 -27.16 -16.24 -17.97
N TYR A 253 -27.65 -16.44 -16.75
CA TYR A 253 -27.83 -15.34 -15.81
C TYR A 253 -26.45 -14.91 -15.31
N THR A 254 -25.95 -13.77 -15.79
CA THR A 254 -24.89 -12.99 -15.13
C THR A 254 -25.43 -12.46 -13.80
N LYS A 255 -25.57 -13.34 -12.79
CA LYS A 255 -26.00 -12.95 -11.45
C LYS A 255 -24.85 -12.30 -10.67
N ASN A 256 -24.72 -11.01 -10.92
CA ASN A 256 -24.28 -10.00 -9.96
C ASN A 256 -25.34 -9.72 -8.85
N GLU A 257 -26.36 -10.57 -8.68
CA GLU A 257 -27.51 -10.31 -7.79
C GLU A 257 -27.60 -11.20 -6.54
N CYS A 258 -26.59 -12.01 -6.24
CA CYS A 258 -26.51 -12.68 -4.93
C CYS A 258 -25.46 -11.99 -4.07
N PHE A 259 -25.73 -10.75 -3.67
CA PHE A 259 -25.38 -10.12 -2.39
C PHE A 259 -25.84 -8.66 -2.53
N ASN A 260 -27.17 -8.46 -2.45
CA ASN A 260 -27.65 -7.15 -2.02
C ASN A 260 -26.94 -6.83 -0.72
N ASP A 261 -26.40 -5.61 -0.65
CA ASP A 261 -26.12 -4.90 0.59
C ASP A 261 -27.42 -4.85 1.40
N HIS A 262 -27.75 -5.95 2.07
CA HIS A 262 -28.73 -5.91 3.14
C HIS A 262 -28.12 -5.04 4.21
N LYS A 263 -28.65 -3.81 4.26
CA LYS A 263 -28.79 -2.93 5.41
C LYS A 263 -27.71 -3.17 6.47
N LYS A 264 -26.88 -2.14 6.65
CA LYS A 264 -26.44 -1.75 8.00
C LYS A 264 -27.68 -1.49 8.86
N GLU A 265 -28.36 -2.54 9.28
CA GLU A 265 -29.21 -2.48 10.46
C GLU A 265 -28.25 -2.31 11.63
N ASN A 266 -28.49 -1.22 12.38
CA ASN A 266 -27.81 -0.91 13.62
C ASN A 266 -28.03 -2.07 14.59
N LEU A 267 -27.17 -3.08 14.51
CA LEU A 267 -26.88 -3.96 15.63
C LEU A 267 -26.17 -3.09 16.67
N ASN A 268 -26.95 -2.52 17.57
CA ASN A 268 -26.49 -2.07 18.88
C ASN A 268 -25.95 -3.31 19.60
N ILE A 269 -24.72 -3.66 19.28
CA ILE A 269 -23.89 -4.57 20.08
C ILE A 269 -23.29 -3.68 21.16
N ASP A 270 -23.56 -4.00 22.42
CA ASP A 270 -22.95 -3.36 23.58
C ASP A 270 -21.42 -3.30 23.41
N ILE A 271 -20.90 -2.09 23.21
CA ILE A 271 -19.50 -1.78 22.89
C ILE A 271 -18.63 -1.87 24.17
N ASN A 272 -18.79 -2.93 24.96
CA ASN A 272 -18.01 -3.13 26.16
C ASN A 272 -16.83 -4.09 25.89
N LYS A 273 -15.68 -3.46 25.55
CA LYS A 273 -14.30 -3.99 25.57
C LYS A 273 -13.92 -5.06 24.54
N GLU A 274 -14.12 -4.81 23.24
CA GLU A 274 -13.36 -5.53 22.21
C GLU A 274 -11.92 -4.99 22.14
N LYS A 275 -10.92 -5.88 22.24
CA LYS A 275 -9.51 -5.49 22.11
C LYS A 275 -9.17 -5.26 20.63
N SER A 276 -9.21 -4.02 20.16
CA SER A 276 -8.68 -3.69 18.84
C SER A 276 -7.15 -3.56 18.90
N VAL A 277 -6.42 -4.30 18.07
CA VAL A 277 -4.97 -4.18 17.85
C VAL A 277 -4.73 -3.25 16.65
N LEU A 278 -3.72 -2.39 16.72
CA LEU A 278 -3.33 -1.52 15.62
C LEU A 278 -2.18 -2.16 14.83
N LYS A 279 -2.40 -2.41 13.54
CA LYS A 279 -1.34 -2.83 12.61
C LYS A 279 -0.81 -1.61 11.87
N TYR A 280 0.49 -1.38 11.99
CA TYR A 280 1.20 -0.28 11.35
C TYR A 280 1.91 -0.77 10.08
N GLY A 281 1.99 0.07 9.05
CA GLY A 281 2.88 -0.21 7.91
C GLY A 281 4.35 -0.19 8.35
N HIS A 282 5.27 -0.83 7.60
CA HIS A 282 6.67 -0.99 8.03
C HIS A 282 7.33 0.32 8.51
N ILE A 283 7.23 1.40 7.72
CA ILE A 283 7.79 2.72 8.07
C ILE A 283 7.08 3.31 9.30
N SER A 284 5.78 3.06 9.46
CA SER A 284 5.04 3.51 10.63
C SER A 284 5.46 2.77 11.91
N SER A 285 5.69 1.46 11.82
CA SER A 285 6.26 0.66 12.92
C SER A 285 7.67 1.16 13.28
N LEU A 286 8.47 1.46 12.26
CA LEU A 286 9.79 2.09 12.33
C LEU A 286 9.78 3.34 13.23
N ILE A 287 8.95 4.31 12.84
CA ILE A 287 8.86 5.61 13.51
C ILE A 287 8.31 5.45 14.93
N LYS A 288 7.39 4.50 15.15
CA LYS A 288 6.79 4.25 16.47
C LYS A 288 7.71 3.55 17.44
N ALA A 289 8.61 2.70 16.95
CA ALA A 289 9.55 1.98 17.79
C ALA A 289 10.69 2.88 18.32
N ASP A 290 10.83 4.11 17.79
CA ASP A 290 11.94 5.03 18.09
C ASP A 290 13.33 4.41 17.91
N GLN A 291 13.41 3.40 17.03
CA GLN A 291 14.60 2.55 16.85
C GLN A 291 15.54 3.05 15.74
N PHE A 292 15.34 4.25 15.20
CA PHE A 292 15.97 4.67 13.94
C PHE A 292 16.96 5.80 14.12
N LYS A 293 18.22 5.42 14.39
CA LYS A 293 19.37 6.31 14.19
C LYS A 293 19.87 6.29 12.75
N LYS A 294 19.79 5.13 12.08
CA LYS A 294 20.24 4.91 10.70
C LYS A 294 19.14 4.26 9.87
N VAL A 295 19.06 4.64 8.60
CA VAL A 295 18.12 4.09 7.61
C VAL A 295 18.79 3.86 6.27
N SER A 296 18.32 2.84 5.57
CA SER A 296 18.66 2.55 4.18
C SER A 296 17.73 3.34 3.25
N ILE A 297 18.31 4.26 2.47
CA ILE A 297 17.59 5.10 1.53
C ILE A 297 18.10 4.92 0.10
N SER A 298 17.27 5.22 -0.88
CA SER A 298 17.67 5.39 -2.27
C SER A 298 16.89 6.52 -2.93
N LEU A 299 17.51 7.25 -3.86
CA LEU A 299 16.80 8.23 -4.66
C LEU A 299 15.85 7.50 -5.61
N SER A 300 14.62 7.99 -5.72
CA SER A 300 13.60 7.47 -6.63
C SER A 300 13.15 8.58 -7.55
N GLU A 301 13.59 8.46 -8.80
CA GLU A 301 13.22 9.41 -9.84
C GLU A 301 11.72 9.39 -10.13
N ASN A 302 11.13 10.57 -10.27
CA ASN A 302 9.75 10.73 -10.68
C ASN A 302 9.62 11.48 -12.01
N LYS A 303 9.57 10.73 -13.11
CA LYS A 303 9.45 11.30 -14.46
C LYS A 303 8.08 11.92 -14.75
N LEU A 304 7.04 11.52 -14.02
CA LEU A 304 5.68 12.04 -14.21
C LEU A 304 5.41 13.29 -13.37
N LEU A 305 6.20 13.54 -12.33
CA LEU A 305 6.05 14.71 -11.47
C LEU A 305 7.36 15.47 -11.44
N ARG A 306 7.58 16.25 -12.50
CA ARG A 306 8.73 17.13 -12.65
C ARG A 306 8.26 18.56 -12.70
N LEU A 307 8.86 19.42 -11.89
CA LEU A 307 8.72 20.85 -12.06
C LEU A 307 9.21 21.21 -13.48
N GLY A 308 8.30 21.58 -14.36
CA GLY A 308 8.65 21.93 -15.73
C GLY A 308 9.07 23.39 -15.86
N ASN A 309 9.21 23.83 -17.11
CA ASN A 309 9.69 25.19 -17.44
C ASN A 309 8.55 26.19 -17.67
N SER A 310 7.28 25.79 -17.50
CA SER A 310 6.17 26.71 -17.63
C SER A 310 6.25 27.82 -16.57
N LYS A 311 5.87 29.04 -16.96
CA LYS A 311 5.79 30.18 -16.05
C LYS A 311 4.62 30.07 -15.07
N ASN A 312 3.55 29.38 -15.43
CA ASN A 312 2.34 29.25 -14.61
C ASN A 312 2.11 27.78 -14.26
N ILE A 313 2.08 27.46 -12.98
CA ILE A 313 1.92 26.09 -12.51
C ILE A 313 0.70 26.00 -11.61
N LEU A 314 -0.22 25.09 -11.91
CA LEU A 314 -1.37 24.77 -11.08
C LEU A 314 -1.15 23.44 -10.37
N CYS A 315 -1.20 23.46 -9.05
CA CYS A 315 -1.01 22.28 -8.20
C CYS A 315 -2.29 21.99 -7.42
N ILE A 316 -2.84 20.77 -7.55
CA ILE A 316 -4.07 20.35 -6.88
C ILE A 316 -3.75 19.16 -5.98
N CYS A 317 -3.97 19.29 -4.67
CA CYS A 317 -3.62 18.21 -3.74
C CYS A 317 -4.52 18.13 -2.53
N THR A 318 -4.40 16.99 -1.83
CA THR A 318 -5.01 16.80 -0.52
C THR A 318 -4.06 16.15 0.49
N GLY A 319 -4.18 16.53 1.77
CA GLY A 319 -3.42 15.93 2.87
C GLY A 319 -1.90 15.95 2.65
N THR A 320 -1.23 14.79 2.79
CA THR A 320 0.22 14.67 2.54
C THR A 320 0.60 14.75 1.05
N GLY A 321 -0.37 14.81 0.13
CA GLY A 321 -0.13 15.04 -1.29
C GLY A 321 0.45 16.42 -1.61
N ILE A 322 0.51 17.33 -0.63
CA ILE A 322 1.18 18.64 -0.74
C ILE A 322 2.72 18.51 -0.80
N ALA A 323 3.30 17.40 -0.32
CA ALA A 323 4.74 17.20 -0.22
C ALA A 323 5.53 17.50 -1.51
N PRO A 324 5.20 16.94 -2.69
CA PRO A 324 5.92 17.29 -3.92
C PRO A 324 5.76 18.75 -4.31
N PHE A 325 4.68 19.43 -3.92
CA PHE A 325 4.49 20.84 -4.25
C PHE A 325 5.26 21.75 -3.31
N ILE A 326 5.53 21.33 -2.07
CA ILE A 326 6.53 21.99 -1.21
C ILE A 326 7.92 21.91 -1.87
N SER A 327 8.26 20.77 -2.46
CA SER A 327 9.49 20.64 -3.29
C SER A 327 9.51 21.65 -4.43
N PHE A 328 8.40 21.79 -5.15
CA PHE A 328 8.31 22.74 -6.27
C PHE A 328 8.49 24.18 -5.78
N LEU A 329 7.78 24.56 -4.71
CA LEU A 329 7.88 25.88 -4.10
C LEU A 329 9.31 26.25 -3.72
N ASN A 330 10.07 25.30 -3.17
CA ASN A 330 11.45 25.49 -2.71
C ASN A 330 12.51 25.50 -3.82
N ASN A 331 12.15 25.07 -5.03
CA ASN A 331 13.11 24.89 -6.13
C ASN A 331 12.63 25.56 -7.44
N LYS A 332 11.59 26.38 -7.39
CA LYS A 332 11.11 27.16 -8.53
C LYS A 332 12.07 28.26 -8.94
N LYS A 333 12.06 28.60 -10.23
CA LYS A 333 12.75 29.78 -10.76
C LYS A 333 12.00 31.05 -10.36
N GLU A 334 12.69 32.18 -10.38
CA GLU A 334 12.12 33.45 -9.92
C GLU A 334 10.94 33.93 -10.77
N ASP A 335 10.92 33.60 -12.06
CA ASP A 335 9.86 33.97 -12.99
C ASP A 335 8.66 33.01 -13.00
N GLN A 336 8.72 31.94 -12.19
CA GLN A 336 7.64 30.96 -12.10
C GLN A 336 6.64 31.32 -11.00
N PHE A 337 5.36 31.27 -11.36
CA PHE A 337 4.23 31.45 -10.47
C PHE A 337 3.54 30.10 -10.21
N ILE A 338 3.34 29.76 -8.93
CA ILE A 338 2.70 28.51 -8.52
C ILE A 338 1.39 28.81 -7.78
N LYS A 339 0.26 28.39 -8.35
CA LYS A 339 -1.05 28.37 -7.70
C LYS A 339 -1.33 26.99 -7.13
N ILE A 340 -1.66 26.89 -5.84
CA ILE A 340 -1.95 25.63 -5.15
C ILE A 340 -3.40 25.62 -4.66
N ILE A 341 -4.17 24.62 -5.06
CA ILE A 341 -5.47 24.28 -4.47
C ILE A 341 -5.26 23.10 -3.53
N TYR A 342 -5.30 23.37 -2.22
CA TYR A 342 -4.92 22.43 -1.17
C TYR A 342 -6.09 22.08 -0.25
N GLY A 343 -6.50 20.82 -0.25
CA GLY A 343 -7.54 20.30 0.63
C GLY A 343 -7.01 19.53 1.84
N PHE A 344 -7.54 19.83 3.02
CA PHE A 344 -7.23 19.09 4.25
C PHE A 344 -8.45 19.08 5.19
N ARG A 345 -8.39 18.33 6.29
CA ARG A 345 -9.60 18.07 7.11
C ARG A 345 -9.87 19.18 8.10
N ASN A 346 -8.95 19.45 9.02
CA ASN A 346 -9.08 20.48 10.03
C ASN A 346 -7.94 21.47 9.92
N ILE A 347 -8.04 22.65 10.55
CA ILE A 347 -6.99 23.68 10.52
C ILE A 347 -5.63 23.13 10.95
N GLU A 348 -5.61 22.22 11.92
CA GLU A 348 -4.40 21.56 12.43
C GLU A 348 -3.78 20.54 11.45
N ASP A 349 -4.53 20.15 10.42
CA ASP A 349 -4.04 19.27 9.35
C ASP A 349 -3.39 20.05 8.18
N ASP A 350 -3.30 21.37 8.27
CA ASP A 350 -2.60 22.22 7.31
C ASP A 350 -1.08 22.06 7.42
N LEU A 351 -0.51 21.18 6.60
CA LEU A 351 0.91 20.86 6.64
C LEU A 351 1.82 22.03 6.25
N LEU A 352 1.30 23.03 5.53
CA LEU A 352 2.07 24.22 5.12
C LEU A 352 2.43 25.11 6.32
N THR A 353 1.73 24.97 7.45
CA THR A 353 2.04 25.72 8.69
C THR A 353 3.26 25.17 9.44
N TYR A 354 3.70 23.95 9.12
CA TYR A 354 4.77 23.26 9.84
C TYR A 354 6.06 23.06 9.02
N VAL A 355 6.10 23.63 7.82
CA VAL A 355 7.22 23.53 6.88
C VAL A 355 7.58 24.91 6.37
N ASN A 356 8.88 25.14 6.16
CA ASN A 356 9.34 26.37 5.53
C ASN A 356 9.29 26.21 4.02
N PHE A 357 8.79 27.23 3.32
CA PHE A 357 8.82 27.27 1.87
C PHE A 357 8.97 28.69 1.31
N ASP A 358 9.41 28.80 0.06
CA ASP A 358 9.53 30.10 -0.61
C ASP A 358 8.15 30.64 -1.03
N HIS A 359 7.73 31.75 -0.39
CA HIS A 359 6.44 32.41 -0.56
C HIS A 359 6.34 33.35 -1.77
N ARG A 360 7.44 33.63 -2.48
CA ARG A 360 7.42 34.54 -3.64
C ARG A 360 6.67 33.92 -4.81
N ASN A 361 5.84 34.69 -5.52
CA ASN A 361 5.10 34.24 -6.71
C ASN A 361 4.25 32.99 -6.47
N VAL A 362 3.53 32.98 -5.34
CA VAL A 362 2.72 31.84 -4.90
C VAL A 362 1.33 32.31 -4.48
N GLU A 363 0.33 31.56 -4.90
CA GLU A 363 -1.05 31.69 -4.43
C GLU A 363 -1.51 30.34 -3.87
N ILE A 364 -2.10 30.34 -2.67
CA ILE A 364 -2.55 29.10 -2.01
C ILE A 364 -4.01 29.24 -1.60
N ILE A 365 -4.85 28.43 -2.21
CA ILE A 365 -6.26 28.27 -1.86
C ILE A 365 -6.39 27.06 -0.94
N LYS A 366 -6.89 27.29 0.27
CA LYS A 366 -7.04 26.24 1.30
C LYS A 366 -8.49 25.82 1.44
N ILE A 367 -8.76 24.52 1.33
CA ILE A 367 -10.10 23.94 1.38
C ILE A 367 -10.23 23.02 2.61
N LEU A 368 -11.15 23.37 3.50
CA LEU A 368 -11.43 22.64 4.75
C LEU A 368 -12.56 21.61 4.55
N SER A 369 -12.18 20.35 4.41
CA SER A 369 -13.12 19.24 4.20
C SER A 369 -13.95 18.85 5.44
N CYS A 370 -13.63 19.36 6.64
CA CYS A 370 -14.56 19.28 7.77
C CYS A 370 -15.89 19.99 7.50
N ASN A 371 -15.89 20.99 6.61
CA ASN A 371 -17.09 21.70 6.16
C ASN A 371 -17.83 20.97 5.03
N LYS A 372 -17.43 19.73 4.69
CA LYS A 372 -17.93 18.95 3.56
C LYS A 372 -17.71 19.61 2.19
N ILE A 373 -16.73 20.51 2.10
CA ILE A 373 -16.28 21.12 0.86
C ILE A 373 -14.94 20.49 0.48
N TYR A 374 -14.81 20.06 -0.76
CA TYR A 374 -13.64 19.39 -1.30
C TYR A 374 -13.00 20.21 -2.41
N VAL A 375 -11.74 19.88 -2.74
CA VAL A 375 -11.02 20.52 -3.85
C VAL A 375 -11.77 20.41 -5.17
N THR A 376 -12.51 19.32 -5.38
CA THR A 376 -13.33 19.12 -6.58
C THR A 376 -14.50 20.08 -6.66
N ASP A 377 -15.13 20.41 -5.52
CA ASP A 377 -16.25 21.34 -5.47
C ASP A 377 -15.74 22.75 -5.81
N TYR A 378 -14.62 23.15 -5.20
CA TYR A 378 -13.96 24.41 -5.53
C TYR A 378 -13.60 24.52 -7.03
N LEU A 379 -13.08 23.44 -7.63
CA LEU A 379 -12.76 23.44 -9.07
C LEU A 379 -14.01 23.68 -9.93
N LEU A 380 -15.14 23.06 -9.58
CA LEU A 380 -16.41 23.21 -10.31
C LEU A 380 -17.00 24.62 -10.14
N ASP A 381 -16.96 25.16 -8.92
CA ASP A 381 -17.50 26.49 -8.62
C ASP A 381 -16.67 27.62 -9.26
N ASN A 382 -15.40 27.36 -9.59
CA ASN A 382 -14.45 28.36 -10.09
C ASN A 382 -13.89 28.05 -11.48
N ILE A 383 -14.62 27.29 -12.31
CA ILE A 383 -14.18 26.87 -13.66
C ILE A 383 -13.66 28.06 -14.49
N ASN A 384 -14.36 29.19 -14.49
CA ASN A 384 -14.00 30.35 -15.29
C ASN A 384 -12.66 30.98 -14.86
N GLU A 385 -12.44 31.13 -13.55
CA GLU A 385 -11.19 31.66 -13.01
C GLU A 385 -10.02 30.72 -13.29
N ILE A 386 -10.24 29.42 -13.10
CA ILE A 386 -9.23 28.38 -13.40
C ILE A 386 -8.91 28.39 -14.89
N ASN A 387 -9.91 28.51 -15.76
CA ASN A 387 -9.71 28.58 -17.21
C ASN A 387 -8.83 29.79 -17.59
N GLN A 388 -9.07 30.95 -16.99
CA GLN A 388 -8.25 32.14 -17.21
C GLN A 388 -6.80 31.91 -16.77
N PHE A 389 -6.57 31.23 -15.65
CA PHE A 389 -5.22 30.92 -15.18
C PHE A 389 -4.50 29.94 -16.12
N ILE A 390 -5.15 28.83 -16.49
CA ILE A 390 -4.52 27.77 -17.29
C ILE A 390 -4.28 28.17 -18.75
N SER A 391 -5.01 29.17 -19.27
CA SER A 391 -4.85 29.68 -20.63
C SER A 391 -3.45 30.27 -20.92
N LYS A 392 -2.71 30.66 -19.87
CA LYS A 392 -1.41 31.36 -19.95
C LYS A 392 -0.19 30.42 -20.09
N ASP A 393 -0.29 29.36 -20.88
CA ASP A 393 0.70 28.26 -20.94
C ASP A 393 1.00 27.68 -19.55
N CYS A 394 0.07 26.84 -19.06
CA CYS A 394 0.12 26.30 -17.71
C CYS A 394 0.41 24.79 -17.69
N GLN A 395 1.18 24.36 -16.68
CA GLN A 395 1.31 22.95 -16.32
C GLN A 395 0.51 22.64 -15.06
N VAL A 396 -0.25 21.56 -15.10
CA VAL A 396 -1.17 21.15 -14.05
C VAL A 396 -0.67 19.87 -13.40
N TYR A 397 -0.56 19.86 -12.08
CA TYR A 397 -0.12 18.72 -11.30
C TYR A 397 -1.17 18.35 -10.26
N VAL A 398 -1.49 17.07 -10.15
CA VAL A 398 -2.45 16.56 -9.19
C VAL A 398 -1.81 15.48 -8.33
N CYS A 399 -1.87 15.62 -7.02
CA CYS A 399 -1.32 14.65 -6.09
C CYS A 399 -2.26 14.40 -4.90
N GLY A 400 -2.76 13.18 -4.75
CA GLY A 400 -3.64 12.83 -3.66
C GLY A 400 -4.13 11.38 -3.69
N ARG A 401 -5.33 11.16 -3.14
CA ARG A 401 -5.96 9.84 -3.20
C ARG A 401 -6.40 9.57 -4.63
N ALA A 402 -6.28 8.31 -5.07
CA ALA A 402 -6.66 7.90 -6.42
C ALA A 402 -8.10 8.29 -6.81
N GLU A 403 -9.04 8.27 -5.86
CA GLU A 403 -10.42 8.72 -6.11
C GLU A 403 -10.51 10.23 -6.41
N MET A 404 -9.76 11.05 -5.66
CA MET A 404 -9.71 12.50 -5.87
C MET A 404 -9.08 12.82 -7.22
N GLU A 405 -7.95 12.17 -7.55
CA GLU A 405 -7.28 12.34 -8.84
C GLU A 405 -8.18 11.98 -10.03
N LYS A 406 -8.92 10.87 -9.95
CA LYS A 406 -9.87 10.49 -11.00
C LYS A 406 -10.94 11.57 -11.20
N LYS A 407 -11.49 12.11 -10.11
CA LYS A 407 -12.51 13.17 -10.17
C LYS A 407 -11.95 14.46 -10.73
N VAL A 408 -10.76 14.88 -10.31
CA VAL A 408 -10.08 16.06 -10.87
C VAL A 408 -9.80 15.85 -12.35
N PHE A 409 -9.25 14.71 -12.74
CA PHE A 409 -8.99 14.42 -14.15
C PHE A 409 -10.28 14.47 -15.00
N GLN A 410 -11.39 13.94 -14.49
CA GLN A 410 -12.69 14.04 -15.15
C GLN A 410 -13.13 15.50 -15.34
N ILE A 411 -13.04 16.33 -14.28
CA ILE A 411 -13.34 17.76 -14.37
C ILE A 411 -12.50 18.44 -15.47
N PHE A 412 -11.21 18.08 -15.57
CA PHE A 412 -10.33 18.62 -16.60
C PHE A 412 -10.69 18.16 -18.02
N CYS A 413 -11.08 16.90 -18.20
CA CYS A 413 -11.61 16.41 -19.47
C CYS A 413 -12.86 17.18 -19.92
N ASP A 414 -13.76 17.47 -18.98
CA ASP A 414 -15.05 18.08 -19.28
C ASP A 414 -14.94 19.59 -19.55
N ASN A 415 -14.00 20.28 -18.89
CA ASN A 415 -13.97 21.75 -18.86
C ASN A 415 -12.69 22.39 -19.45
N PHE A 416 -11.58 21.66 -19.56
CA PHE A 416 -10.26 22.22 -19.87
C PHE A 416 -9.54 21.45 -20.99
N LYS A 417 -10.20 21.33 -22.16
CA LYS A 417 -9.74 20.53 -23.31
C LYS A 417 -8.31 20.84 -23.75
N ASP A 418 -7.93 22.11 -23.82
CA ASP A 418 -6.59 22.55 -24.24
C ASP A 418 -5.47 21.92 -23.40
N ILE A 419 -5.66 21.79 -22.08
CA ILE A 419 -4.67 21.19 -21.18
C ILE A 419 -4.54 19.68 -21.43
N ILE A 420 -5.67 19.00 -21.70
CA ILE A 420 -5.71 17.58 -22.00
C ILE A 420 -5.03 17.29 -23.33
N GLU A 421 -5.37 18.05 -24.38
CA GLU A 421 -4.81 17.89 -25.73
C GLU A 421 -3.30 18.12 -25.74
N LYS A 422 -2.82 19.14 -25.01
CA LYS A 422 -1.39 19.42 -24.82
C LYS A 422 -0.68 18.43 -23.90
N LYS A 423 -1.41 17.52 -23.23
CA LYS A 423 -0.90 16.59 -22.21
C LYS A 423 -0.16 17.30 -21.07
N ASN A 424 -0.66 18.48 -20.69
CA ASN A 424 -0.08 19.33 -19.64
C ASN A 424 -0.66 19.05 -18.24
N ILE A 425 -1.36 17.92 -18.06
CA ILE A 425 -1.83 17.44 -16.76
C ILE A 425 -1.06 16.20 -16.32
N PHE A 426 -0.55 16.24 -15.09
CA PHE A 426 0.28 15.19 -14.50
C PHE A 426 -0.35 14.68 -13.21
N LEU A 427 -0.68 13.39 -13.16
CA LEU A 427 -1.31 12.75 -12.01
C LEU A 427 -0.31 11.88 -11.26
N MET A 428 -0.24 12.01 -9.94
CA MET A 428 0.54 11.12 -9.08
C MET A 428 -0.27 10.68 -7.87
N ILE A 429 -0.64 9.39 -7.85
CA ILE A 429 -1.23 8.76 -6.68
C ILE A 429 -0.28 8.95 -5.50
N GLY A 430 -0.76 9.64 -4.47
CA GLY A 430 -0.02 9.82 -3.24
C GLY A 430 0.27 8.47 -2.61
N VAL A 431 1.50 8.00 -2.81
CA VAL A 431 2.01 6.78 -2.20
C VAL A 431 2.04 7.06 -0.69
N ASN A 432 1.17 6.37 0.08
CA ASN A 432 0.97 6.48 1.54
C ASN A 432 -0.21 7.32 2.07
N LEU A 433 -1.28 7.56 1.29
CA LEU A 433 -2.47 8.30 1.74
C LEU A 433 -3.54 7.48 2.49
#